data_AF-A0A5J4P9Q3-F1
#
_entry.id   AF-A0A5J4P9Q3-F1
#
_cell.length_a   1.000
_cell.length_b   1.000
_cell.length_c   1.000
_cell.angle_alpha   90.00
_cell.angle_beta   90.00
_cell.angle_gamma   90.00
#
_symmetry.space_group_name_H-M   'P 1'
#
loop_
_entity.id
_entity.type
_entity.pdbx_description
1 polymer ?
#
loop_
_entity_poly.entity_id
_entity_poly.type
_entity_poly.pdbx_seq_one_letter_code
_entity_poly.pdbx_strand_id
1 'polypeptide(L)' 'MVVIHDLKSDTITSMVEKNISKESIIDSDLLTSYIHLKDIVKEHRGQVIPKKETGKFLPQGKRILIY' A
#
# COMPACT_ATOMS: atom_id res chain seq x y z
N MET A 1 8.63 -6.50 6.97
CA MET A 1 8.01 -5.16 7.05
C MET A 1 8.87 -4.18 6.27
N VAL A 2 8.37 -3.69 5.14
CA VAL A 2 9.05 -2.69 4.30
C VAL A 2 8.61 -1.31 4.76
N VAL A 3 9.56 -0.41 5.03
CA VAL A 3 9.25 0.97 5.44
C VAL A 3 9.47 1.87 4.23
N ILE A 4 8.43 2.59 3.81
CA ILE A 4 8.51 3.58 2.73
C ILE A 4 8.56 4.98 3.36
N HIS A 5 9.60 5.74 3.03
CA HIS A 5 9.90 7.03 3.66
C HIS A 5 9.01 8.17 3.15
N ASP A 6 8.39 8.03 1.98
CA ASP A 6 7.44 8.98 1.42
C ASP A 6 6.25 8.26 0.76
N LEU A 7 5.17 9.00 0.51
CA LEU A 7 3.98 8.47 -0.17
C LEU A 7 3.88 8.95 -1.61
N LYS A 8 4.99 9.24 -2.29
CA LYS A 8 4.92 9.54 -3.72
C LYS A 8 4.56 8.26 -4.46
N SER A 9 3.70 8.38 -5.45
CA SER A 9 3.22 7.20 -6.19
C SER A 9 4.37 6.45 -6.87
N ASP A 10 5.35 7.16 -7.43
CA ASP A 10 6.54 6.57 -8.06
C ASP A 10 7.37 5.76 -7.05
N THR A 11 7.59 6.31 -5.84
CA THR A 11 8.33 5.62 -4.77
C THR A 11 7.62 4.35 -4.35
N ILE A 12 6.31 4.42 -4.10
CA ILE A 12 5.52 3.26 -3.66
C ILE A 12 5.51 2.18 -4.75
N THR A 13 5.24 2.58 -6.00
CA THR A 13 5.19 1.66 -7.16
C THR A 13 6.51 0.93 -7.32
N SER A 14 7.65 1.64 -7.31
CA SER A 14 8.97 1.01 -7.42
C SER A 14 9.29 0.07 -6.25
N MET A 15 8.86 0.42 -5.04
CA MET A 15 9.03 -0.44 -3.87
C MET A 15 8.20 -1.72 -3.99
N VAL A 16 6.97 -1.64 -4.46
CA VAL A 16 6.12 -2.81 -4.67
C VAL A 16 6.71 -3.71 -5.76
N GLU A 17 7.10 -3.17 -6.91
CA GLU A 17 7.71 -3.96 -7.99
C GLU A 17 8.97 -4.71 -7.56
N LYS A 18 9.79 -4.10 -6.69
CA LYS A 18 11.05 -4.70 -6.22
C LYS A 18 10.85 -5.77 -5.15
N ASN A 19 9.75 -5.73 -4.40
CA ASN A 19 9.57 -6.55 -3.21
C ASN A 19 8.41 -7.54 -3.32
N ILE A 20 7.51 -7.37 -4.29
CA ILE A 20 6.25 -8.10 -4.41
C ILE A 20 6.16 -8.73 -5.79
N SER A 21 5.61 -9.94 -5.85
CA SER A 21 5.36 -10.63 -7.12
C SER A 21 4.20 -9.98 -7.86
N LYS A 22 4.25 -10.01 -9.20
CA LYS A 22 3.12 -9.59 -10.04
C LYS A 22 1.86 -10.42 -9.80
N GLU A 23 1.98 -11.62 -9.24
CA GLU A 23 0.82 -12.48 -8.94
C GLU A 23 0.16 -12.17 -7.59
N SER A 24 0.73 -11.27 -6.79
CA SER A 24 0.24 -10.95 -5.46
C SER A 24 -1.06 -10.13 -5.50
N ILE A 25 -1.81 -10.21 -4.39
CA ILE A 25 -2.97 -9.39 -4.12
C ILE A 25 -2.57 -8.38 -3.04
N ILE A 26 -2.79 -7.08 -3.29
CA ILE A 26 -2.47 -6.02 -2.33
C ILE A 26 -3.75 -5.40 -1.81
N ASP A 27 -3.93 -5.45 -0.49
CA ASP A 27 -4.90 -4.62 0.23
C ASP A 27 -4.20 -3.34 0.72
N SER A 28 -4.74 -2.16 0.40
CA SER A 28 -4.19 -0.88 0.87
C SER A 28 -5.29 0.09 1.30
N ASP A 29 -4.90 1.16 1.99
CA ASP A 29 -5.78 2.31 2.15
C ASP A 29 -6.01 3.04 0.82
N LEU A 30 -7.14 3.73 0.68
CA LEU A 30 -7.61 4.32 -0.59
C LEU A 30 -6.91 5.67 -0.92
N LEU A 31 -5.59 5.76 -0.72
CA LEU A 31 -4.83 6.96 -1.05
C LEU A 31 -4.55 7.04 -2.56
N THR A 32 -4.49 8.27 -3.07
CA THR A 32 -4.15 8.56 -4.47
C THR A 32 -2.75 8.10 -4.86
N SER A 33 -1.88 7.82 -3.89
CA SER A 33 -0.53 7.33 -4.13
C SER A 33 -0.46 5.89 -4.65
N TYR A 34 -1.54 5.10 -4.53
CA TYR A 34 -1.57 3.69 -4.94
C TYR A 34 -2.20 3.45 -6.32
N ILE A 35 -2.50 4.52 -7.07
CA ILE A 35 -3.23 4.44 -8.34
C ILE A 35 -2.59 3.52 -9.40
N HIS A 36 -1.27 3.30 -9.31
CA HIS A 36 -0.49 2.50 -10.23
C HIS A 36 -0.26 1.06 -9.76
N LEU A 37 -0.69 0.69 -8.54
CA LEU A 37 -0.45 -0.67 -8.02
C LEU A 37 -1.20 -1.73 -8.82
N LYS A 38 -2.41 -1.44 -9.28
CA LYS A 38 -3.20 -2.31 -10.17
C LYS A 38 -2.48 -2.70 -11.47
N ASP A 39 -1.48 -1.92 -11.90
CA ASP A 39 -0.76 -2.14 -13.15
C ASP A 39 0.45 -3.09 -12.96
N ILE A 40 0.85 -3.32 -11.70
CA ILE A 40 2.05 -4.08 -11.34
C ILE A 40 1.77 -5.32 -10.48
N VAL A 41 0.53 -5.49 -9.99
CA VAL A 41 0.08 -6.69 -9.27
C VAL A 41 -1.23 -7.23 -9.83
N LYS A 42 -1.51 -8.50 -9.53
CA LYS A 42 -2.70 -9.22 -10.02
C LYS A 42 -3.99 -8.55 -9.59
N GLU A 43 -4.04 -8.07 -8.35
CA GLU A 43 -5.22 -7.41 -7.82
C GLU A 43 -4.82 -6.38 -6.76
N HIS A 44 -5.40 -5.18 -6.87
CA HIS A 44 -5.25 -4.12 -5.88
C HIS A 44 -6.63 -3.77 -5.30
N ARG A 45 -6.79 -3.97 -3.99
CA ARG A 45 -8.01 -3.75 -3.23
C ARG A 45 -7.82 -2.56 -2.30
N GLY A 46 -8.16 -1.37 -2.80
CA GLY A 46 -8.21 -0.17 -1.97
C GLY A 46 -9.41 -0.18 -1.04
N GLN A 47 -9.20 -0.01 0.27
CA GLN A 47 -10.26 0.13 1.25
C GLN A 47 -10.19 1.50 1.94
N VAL A 48 -11.35 2.13 2.13
CA VAL A 48 -11.43 3.34 2.96
C VAL A 48 -11.34 2.90 4.42
N ILE A 49 -10.18 3.06 5.04
CA ILE A 49 -10.03 2.83 6.48
C ILE A 49 -10.66 4.04 7.21
N PRO A 50 -11.74 3.85 7.98
CA PRO A 50 -12.34 4.94 8.75
C PRO A 50 -11.31 5.53 9.73
N LYS A 51 -11.26 6.86 9.90
CA LYS A 51 -10.29 7.54 10.78
C LYS A 51 -10.24 6.96 12.21
N LYS A 52 -11.37 6.44 12.70
CA LYS A 52 -11.48 5.81 14.03
C LYS A 52 -10.81 4.44 14.12
N GLU A 53 -10.58 3.78 12.99
CA GLU A 53 -10.00 2.45 12.88
C GLU A 53 -8.57 2.47 12.36
N THR A 54 -8.09 3.62 11.91
CA THR A 54 -6.70 3.83 11.48
C THR A 54 -5.69 3.32 12.51
N GLY A 55 -5.94 3.52 13.81
CA GLY A 55 -5.06 3.03 14.88
C GLY A 55 -5.12 1.52 15.17
N LYS A 56 -6.15 0.82 14.68
CA LYS A 56 -6.24 -0.65 14.76
C LYS A 56 -5.51 -1.32 13.61
N PHE A 57 -5.54 -0.69 12.44
CA PHE A 57 -4.90 -1.20 11.22
C PHE A 57 -3.48 -0.69 11.02
N LEU A 58 -3.04 0.37 11.70
CA LEU A 58 -1.70 0.94 11.53
C LEU A 58 -1.05 1.18 12.90
N PRO A 59 0.15 0.66 13.18
CA PRO A 59 0.94 1.12 14.31
C PRO A 59 1.19 2.63 14.15
N GLN A 60 0.94 3.40 15.20
CA GLN A 60 1.08 4.86 15.20
C GLN A 60 2.41 5.28 14.55
N GLY A 61 2.32 5.87 13.35
CA GLY A 61 3.47 6.43 12.63
C GLY A 61 4.10 5.61 11.50
N LYS A 62 3.53 4.46 11.07
CA LYS A 62 4.09 3.71 9.92
C LYS A 62 3.07 3.42 8.81
N ARG A 63 3.49 3.78 7.60
CA ARG A 63 2.76 3.66 6.33
C ARG A 63 2.89 2.23 5.78
N ILE A 64 1.74 1.70 5.34
CA ILE A 64 1.47 0.48 4.57
C ILE A 64 1.78 -0.84 5.29
N LEU A 65 0.72 -1.61 5.55
CA LEU A 65 0.79 -3.07 5.74
C LEU A 65 0.67 -3.74 4.37
N ILE A 66 1.65 -4.57 4.02
CA ILE A 66 1.57 -5.51 2.91
C ILE A 66 1.64 -6.91 3.56
N TYR A 67 0.59 -7.71 3.39
CA TYR A 67 0.57 -9.14 3.70
C TYR A 67 1.04 -9.94 2.48
#